data_AF-A0AAD4YWK4-F1
#
_entry.id   AF-A0AAD4YWK4-F1
#
_cell.length_a   1.000
_cell.length_b   1.000
_cell.length_c   1.000
_cell.angle_alpha   90.00
_cell.angle_beta   90.00
_cell.angle_gamma   90.00
#
_symmetry.space_group_name_H-M   'P 1'
#
loop_
_entity.id
_entity.type
_entity.pdbx_description
1 polymer ?
#
loop_
_entity_poly.entity_id
_entity_poly.type
_entity_poly.pdbx_seq_one_letter_code
_entity_poly.pdbx_strand_id
1 'polypeptide(L)'
;MSATDGLKKGMEVIDTGAPLSVPVGGATLGRIFTVLGEPVDNLGLVDTRTTSPIHRSVLAFKLYGGVSVFGGVGGVLAKEMIFTWK
;
A
#
# COMPACT_ATOMS: atom_id res chain seq x y z
N MET A 1 10.39 -14.65 6.53
CA MET A 1 10.50 -14.19 7.93
C MET A 1 10.20 -15.40 8.77
N SER A 2 11.20 -15.90 9.50
CA SER A 2 11.15 -17.20 10.17
C SER A 2 11.70 -17.10 11.58
N ALA A 3 11.62 -18.19 12.35
CA ALA A 3 12.22 -18.25 13.68
C ALA A 3 13.70 -17.84 13.64
N THR A 4 14.13 -17.10 14.66
CA THR A 4 15.50 -16.62 14.80
C THR A 4 16.41 -17.61 15.54
N ASP A 5 15.90 -18.81 15.84
CA ASP A 5 16.67 -19.86 16.51
C ASP A 5 17.85 -20.29 15.63
N GLY A 6 19.02 -20.43 16.25
CA GLY A 6 20.25 -20.84 15.56
C GLY A 6 21.01 -19.71 14.83
N LEU A 7 20.51 -18.48 14.84
CA LEU A 7 21.27 -17.32 14.34
C LEU A 7 22.37 -16.91 15.33
N LYS A 8 23.56 -16.62 14.81
CA LYS A 8 24.74 -16.17 15.59
C LYS A 8 25.30 -14.86 15.04
N LYS A 9 25.93 -14.07 15.90
CA LYS A 9 26.64 -12.85 15.48
C LYS A 9 27.74 -13.21 14.48
N GLY A 10 27.92 -12.37 13.46
CA GLY A 10 28.91 -12.58 12.39
C GLY A 10 28.47 -13.55 11.29
N MET A 11 27.21 -13.99 11.27
CA MET A 11 26.65 -14.65 10.08
C MET A 11 26.56 -13.67 8.91
N GLU A 12 26.86 -14.18 7.72
CA GLU A 12 26.72 -13.43 6.48
C GLU A 12 25.25 -13.13 6.20
N VAL A 13 24.97 -11.89 5.80
CA VAL A 13 23.63 -11.42 5.43
C VAL A 13 23.74 -10.79 4.06
N ILE A 14 22.85 -11.20 3.16
CA ILE A 14 22.79 -10.70 1.79
C ILE A 14 21.62 -9.72 1.70
N ASP A 15 21.90 -8.48 1.30
CA ASP A 15 20.86 -7.53 0.96
C ASP A 15 20.31 -7.83 -0.43
N THR A 16 18.99 -7.89 -0.54
CA THR A 16 18.28 -8.08 -1.81
C THR A 16 18.18 -6.80 -2.64
N GLY A 17 18.50 -5.63 -2.05
CA GLY A 17 18.52 -4.34 -2.74
C GLY A 17 17.14 -3.78 -3.10
N ALA A 18 16.06 -4.49 -2.76
CA ALA A 18 14.69 -4.09 -3.03
C ALA A 18 13.79 -4.36 -1.81
N PRO A 19 12.68 -3.63 -1.66
CA PRO A 19 11.68 -3.95 -0.65
C PRO A 19 11.08 -5.35 -0.89
N LEU A 20 10.62 -5.99 0.20
CA LEU A 20 9.89 -7.25 0.11
C LEU A 20 8.72 -7.12 -0.87
N SER A 21 8.67 -8.04 -1.84
CA SER A 21 7.69 -8.03 -2.92
C SER A 21 6.92 -9.34 -2.94
N VAL A 22 5.61 -9.26 -3.17
CA VAL A 22 4.68 -10.41 -3.16
C VAL A 22 4.01 -10.57 -4.51
N PRO A 23 3.64 -11.79 -4.94
CA PRO A 23 2.90 -11.99 -6.17
C PRO A 23 1.53 -11.33 -6.09
N VAL A 24 1.09 -10.72 -7.18
CA VAL A 24 -0.22 -10.08 -7.30
C VAL A 24 -0.85 -10.40 -8.65
N GLY A 25 -2.18 -10.41 -8.71
CA GLY A 25 -2.94 -10.54 -9.96
C GLY A 25 -4.02 -11.61 -9.88
N GLY A 26 -4.51 -12.06 -11.03
CA GLY A 26 -5.56 -13.08 -11.09
C GLY A 26 -5.11 -14.44 -10.55
N ALA A 27 -3.83 -14.78 -10.74
CA ALA A 27 -3.27 -16.07 -10.31
C ALA A 27 -3.20 -16.25 -8.79
N THR A 28 -3.28 -15.16 -8.01
CA THR A 28 -3.28 -15.21 -6.55
C THR A 28 -4.67 -15.37 -5.94
N LEU A 29 -5.74 -15.28 -6.73
CA LEU A 29 -7.11 -15.42 -6.25
C LEU A 29 -7.38 -16.85 -5.78
N GLY A 30 -7.92 -17.00 -4.56
CA GLY A 30 -8.25 -18.30 -3.98
C GLY A 30 -7.05 -19.11 -3.47
N ARG A 31 -5.85 -18.52 -3.44
CA ARG A 31 -4.62 -19.13 -2.94
C ARG A 31 -4.27 -18.56 -1.55
N ILE A 32 -3.56 -19.34 -0.74
CA ILE A 32 -3.08 -18.92 0.58
C ILE A 32 -1.57 -18.72 0.52
N PHE A 33 -1.12 -17.52 0.91
CA PHE A 33 0.29 -17.14 0.88
C PHE A 33 0.83 -16.79 2.27
N THR A 34 2.14 -16.99 2.45
CA THR A 34 2.89 -16.42 3.57
C THR A 34 3.14 -14.92 3.36
N VAL A 35 3.67 -14.25 4.38
CA VAL A 35 4.11 -12.84 4.29
C VAL A 35 5.20 -12.63 3.23
N LEU A 36 5.96 -13.68 2.90
CA LEU A 36 6.97 -13.64 1.84
C LEU A 36 6.37 -13.83 0.44
N GLY A 37 5.07 -14.12 0.32
CA GLY A 37 4.42 -14.42 -0.95
C GLY A 37 4.55 -15.87 -1.42
N GLU A 38 4.97 -16.78 -0.54
CA GLU A 38 5.11 -18.21 -0.86
C GLU A 38 3.78 -18.94 -0.64
N PRO A 39 3.33 -19.80 -1.58
CA PRO A 39 2.08 -20.54 -1.42
C PRO A 39 2.20 -21.62 -0.34
N VAL A 40 1.24 -21.67 0.59
CA VAL A 40 1.17 -22.64 1.72
C VAL A 40 -0.06 -23.54 1.65
N ASP A 41 -0.78 -23.49 0.52
CA ASP A 41 -2.02 -24.22 0.29
C ASP A 41 -1.85 -25.64 -0.28
N ASN A 42 -0.61 -26.11 -0.49
CA ASN A 42 -0.28 -27.41 -1.10
C ASN A 42 -0.87 -27.63 -2.51
N LEU A 43 -1.33 -26.57 -3.20
CA LEU A 43 -1.93 -26.65 -4.54
C LEU A 43 -0.90 -26.48 -5.66
N GLY A 44 0.39 -26.63 -5.36
CA GLY A 44 1.49 -26.47 -6.31
C GLY A 44 1.90 -25.01 -6.56
N LEU A 45 2.71 -24.79 -7.58
CA LEU A 45 3.27 -23.47 -7.89
C LEU A 45 2.18 -22.50 -8.38
N VAL A 46 2.35 -21.21 -8.08
CA VAL A 46 1.55 -20.09 -8.58
C VAL A 46 2.35 -19.35 -9.63
N ASP A 47 1.69 -18.81 -10.66
CA ASP A 47 2.34 -17.89 -11.59
C ASP A 47 2.69 -16.58 -10.87
N THR A 48 3.99 -16.32 -10.70
CA THR A 48 4.56 -15.17 -9.98
C THR A 48 5.10 -14.07 -10.89
N ARG A 49 4.73 -14.06 -12.19
CA ARG A 49 5.22 -13.06 -13.16
C ARG A 49 5.02 -11.61 -12.75
N THR A 50 3.95 -11.31 -12.01
CA THR A 50 3.67 -9.96 -11.53
C THR A 50 3.82 -9.91 -10.02
N THR A 51 4.79 -9.12 -9.55
CA THR A 51 5.02 -8.89 -8.12
C THR A 51 4.88 -7.40 -7.80
N SER A 52 4.52 -7.09 -6.56
CA SER A 52 4.42 -5.71 -6.08
C SER A 52 5.08 -5.59 -4.71
N PRO A 53 5.80 -4.49 -4.43
CA PRO A 53 6.35 -4.23 -3.11
C PRO A 53 5.23 -4.00 -2.10
N ILE A 54 5.40 -4.54 -0.89
CA ILE A 54 4.44 -4.33 0.21
C ILE A 54 4.53 -2.92 0.80
N HIS A 55 5.69 -2.29 0.68
CA HIS A 55 5.90 -0.90 1.06
C HIS A 55 5.84 -0.03 -0.20
N ARG A 56 4.77 0.74 -0.35
CA ARG A 56 4.58 1.72 -1.42
C ARG A 56 4.12 3.03 -0.82
N SER A 57 4.55 4.15 -1.39
CA SER A 57 4.05 5.47 -1.01
C SER A 57 2.55 5.54 -1.24
N VAL A 58 1.85 6.21 -0.33
CA VAL A 58 0.44 6.53 -0.55
C VAL A 58 0.34 7.45 -1.77
N LEU A 59 -0.72 7.25 -2.56
CA LEU A 59 -1.02 8.15 -3.66
C LEU A 59 -1.18 9.57 -3.10
N ALA A 60 -0.43 10.53 -3.64
CA ALA A 60 -0.59 11.92 -3.28
C ALA A 60 -2.01 12.39 -3.64
N PHE A 61 -2.66 13.08 -2.70
CA PHE A 61 -4.00 13.61 -2.89
C PHE A 61 -4.01 14.59 -4.07
N LYS A 62 -4.67 14.19 -5.17
CA LYS A 62 -4.82 15.02 -6.36
C LYS A 62 -6.15 15.75 -6.26
N LEU A 63 -6.09 17.02 -5.85
CA LEU A 63 -7.22 17.93 -6.01
C LEU A 63 -7.48 18.11 -7.51
N TYR A 64 -8.52 17.47 -8.03
CA TYR A 64 -9.09 17.84 -9.31
C TYR A 64 -9.85 19.16 -9.10
N GLY A 65 -9.12 20.27 -9.17
CA GLY A 65 -9.72 21.59 -9.18
C GLY A 65 -10.44 21.86 -10.50
N GLY A 66 -11.65 22.41 -10.43
CA GLY A 66 -12.22 23.10 -11.60
C GLY A 66 -13.74 23.12 -11.75
N VAL A 67 -14.55 23.21 -10.69
CA VAL A 67 -15.93 23.71 -10.84
C VAL A 67 -16.24 24.68 -9.69
N SER A 68 -15.74 25.91 -9.81
CA SER A 68 -16.37 27.07 -9.17
C SER A 68 -17.48 27.54 -10.09
N VAL A 69 -18.71 27.13 -9.84
CA VAL A 69 -19.88 27.87 -10.35
C VAL A 69 -20.04 29.10 -9.45
N PHE A 70 -19.29 30.15 -9.72
CA PHE A 70 -19.67 31.50 -9.28
C PHE A 70 -20.76 31.99 -10.24
N GLY A 71 -21.97 31.46 -10.07
CA GLY A 71 -23.19 32.05 -10.59
C GLY A 71 -23.58 33.19 -9.66
N GLY A 72 -22.98 34.36 -9.87
CA GLY A 72 -23.34 35.56 -9.13
C GLY A 72 -24.73 36.04 -9.52
N VAL A 73 -25.67 36.05 -8.58
CA VAL A 73 -26.49 37.23 -8.28
C VAL A 73 -27.00 37.14 -6.84
N GLY A 74 -26.69 38.14 -6.02
CA GLY A 74 -27.54 38.53 -4.89
C GLY A 74 -27.31 37.86 -3.54
N GLY A 75 -26.52 38.53 -2.70
CA GLY A 75 -27.02 38.93 -1.39
C GLY A 75 -26.85 37.98 -0.18
N VAL A 76 -25.94 38.41 0.68
CA VAL A 76 -26.02 38.47 2.16
C VAL A 76 -25.81 37.19 3.00
N LEU A 77 -24.94 37.38 4.01
CA LEU A 77 -24.78 36.67 5.29
C LEU A 77 -24.01 35.35 5.33
N ALA A 78 -22.70 35.45 5.59
CA ALA A 78 -21.99 34.51 6.46
C ALA A 78 -20.73 35.16 7.07
N LYS A 79 -20.91 36.24 7.84
CA LYS A 79 -19.94 36.62 8.88
C LYS A 79 -20.35 35.83 10.12
N GLU A 80 -19.81 34.62 10.28
CA GLU A 80 -19.63 33.90 11.55
C GLU A 80 -19.35 32.43 11.24
N MET A 81 -18.08 32.04 11.28
CA MET A 81 -17.62 30.74 11.80
C MET A 81 -16.09 30.67 11.68
N ILE A 82 -15.43 31.71 12.19
CA ILE A 82 -14.05 31.59 12.67
C ILE A 82 -14.20 31.30 14.17
N PHE A 83 -14.51 30.06 14.55
CA PHE A 83 -14.29 29.53 15.90
C PHE A 83 -14.69 28.04 15.92
N THR A 84 -13.73 27.15 15.65
CA THR A 84 -13.52 25.86 16.34
C THR A 84 -12.27 25.21 15.74
N TRP A 85 -11.11 25.54 16.29
CA TRP A 85 -9.97 24.64 16.48
C TRP A 85 -9.10 25.27 17.57
N LYS A 86 -9.51 25.03 18.81
CA LYS A 86 -8.63 24.96 19.98
C LYS A 86 -8.88 23.60 20.61
#